data_AF-A0A0M9WBX4-F1
#
_entry.id   AF-A0A0M9WBX4-F1
#
_cell.length_a   1.000
_cell.length_b   1.000
_cell.length_c   1.000
_cell.angle_alpha   90.00
_cell.angle_beta   90.00
_cell.angle_gamma   90.00
#
_symmetry.space_group_name_H-M   'P 1'
#
loop_
_entity.id
_entity.type
_entity.pdbx_description
1 polymer ?
#
loop_
_entity_poly.entity_id
_entity_poly.type
_entity_poly.pdbx_seq_one_letter_code
_entity_poly.pdbx_strand_id
1 'polypeptide(L)'
;MVLEIMDAIHLCLMLVDDISDGSDYRKGRPAAHKIYGPSETANRAYYRVTQILNKTTKDFPNLAPWLMQDLQDILEGQDISLVWRRDGISGFPIATADRVAAYRRMASLKTGSLFRLLGHIVLENDSMDETLTRVAWHSQLQNDCKNVYSSEYAKLKGSVAEDLHNREMTYPIVLALDAPDGRWVTGALESPSPRNIRNAMKVIRCDYVRNICMNELAQSGASVKEWLELWGRKEKLDLKA
;
A
#
# COMPACT_ATOMS: atom_id res chain seq x y z
N MET A 1 20.54 -4.98 14.35
CA MET A 1 20.52 -3.82 13.44
C MET A 1 19.40 -3.96 12.41
N VAL A 2 19.41 -5.01 11.57
CA VAL A 2 18.36 -5.30 10.57
C VAL A 2 16.93 -5.08 11.10
N LEU A 3 16.54 -5.74 12.18
CA LEU A 3 15.20 -5.59 12.76
C LEU A 3 14.91 -4.16 13.23
N GLU A 4 15.90 -3.46 13.78
CA GLU A 4 15.73 -2.08 14.24
C GLU A 4 15.50 -1.13 13.05
N ILE A 5 16.24 -1.33 11.94
CA ILE A 5 16.04 -0.57 10.70
C ILE A 5 14.63 -0.83 10.16
N MET A 6 14.25 -2.10 9.99
CA MET A 6 12.95 -2.48 9.43
C MET A 6 11.79 -1.97 10.28
N ASP A 7 11.84 -2.16 11.59
CA ASP A 7 10.79 -1.69 12.51
C ASP A 7 10.67 -0.17 12.49
N ALA A 8 11.80 0.54 12.54
CA ALA A 8 11.78 2.00 12.55
C ALA A 8 11.26 2.58 11.24
N ILE A 9 11.75 2.10 10.09
CA ILE A 9 11.31 2.57 8.77
C ILE A 9 9.83 2.25 8.58
N HIS A 10 9.42 0.99 8.79
CA HIS A 10 8.04 0.58 8.62
C HIS A 10 7.08 1.36 9.52
N LEU A 11 7.39 1.48 10.82
CA LEU A 11 6.53 2.19 11.77
C LEU A 11 6.45 3.68 11.44
N CYS A 12 7.56 4.34 11.11
CA CYS A 12 7.56 5.76 10.79
C CYS A 12 6.76 6.06 9.51
N LEU A 13 6.89 5.21 8.49
CA LEU A 13 6.08 5.32 7.27
C LEU A 13 4.59 5.13 7.57
N MET A 14 4.22 4.16 8.41
CA MET A 14 2.83 3.97 8.85
C MET A 14 2.26 5.18 9.59
N LEU A 15 3.06 5.84 10.44
CA LEU A 15 2.62 7.04 11.17
C LEU A 15 2.30 8.20 10.22
N VAL A 16 3.13 8.40 9.20
CA VAL A 16 2.93 9.46 8.21
C VAL A 16 1.77 9.11 7.27
N ASP A 17 1.66 7.85 6.86
CA ASP A 17 0.53 7.31 6.08
C ASP A 17 -0.80 7.52 6.80
N ASP A 18 -0.88 7.20 8.10
CA ASP A 18 -2.08 7.46 8.93
C ASP A 18 -2.47 8.94 8.94
N ILE A 19 -1.50 9.86 8.96
CA ILE A 19 -1.77 11.32 8.87
C ILE A 19 -2.32 11.67 7.48
N SER A 20 -1.66 11.20 6.42
CA SER A 20 -2.05 11.47 5.03
C SER A 20 -3.45 10.96 4.70
N ASP A 21 -3.85 9.85 5.31
CA ASP A 21 -5.15 9.22 5.13
C ASP A 21 -6.21 9.74 6.10
N GLY A 22 -5.82 10.55 7.09
CA GLY A 22 -6.72 10.98 8.16
C GLY A 22 -7.26 9.83 9.01
N SER A 23 -6.57 8.68 9.01
CA SER A 23 -6.99 7.42 9.63
C SER A 23 -7.37 7.60 11.11
N ASP A 24 -8.53 7.09 11.51
CA ASP A 24 -8.95 7.13 12.93
C ASP A 24 -8.27 6.05 13.78
N TYR A 25 -8.03 4.88 13.20
CA TYR A 25 -7.52 3.72 13.92
C TYR A 25 -6.37 3.02 13.19
N ARG A 26 -5.45 2.47 13.98
CA ARG A 26 -4.42 1.54 13.54
C ARG A 26 -4.40 0.33 14.46
N LYS A 27 -4.58 -0.87 13.90
CA LYS A 27 -4.62 -2.15 14.64
C LYS A 27 -5.59 -2.10 15.84
N GLY A 28 -6.79 -1.52 15.64
CA GLY A 28 -7.83 -1.41 16.68
C GLY A 28 -7.56 -0.40 17.79
N ARG A 29 -6.53 0.44 17.67
CA ARG A 29 -6.22 1.55 18.60
C ARG A 29 -6.29 2.88 17.87
N PRO A 30 -6.58 4.01 18.55
CA PRO A 30 -6.53 5.32 17.91
C PRO A 30 -5.18 5.57 17.23
N ALA A 31 -5.21 6.11 16.00
CA ALA A 31 -4.00 6.47 15.30
C ALA A 31 -3.21 7.52 16.11
N ALA A 32 -1.87 7.45 16.08
CA ALA A 32 -1.02 8.28 16.94
C ALA A 32 -1.30 9.79 16.78
N HIS A 33 -1.58 10.23 15.56
CA HIS A 33 -1.87 11.64 15.28
C HIS A 33 -3.21 12.12 15.85
N LYS A 34 -4.14 11.21 16.19
CA LYS A 34 -5.37 11.55 16.92
C LYS A 34 -5.12 11.77 18.42
N ILE A 35 -3.99 11.27 18.95
CA ILE A 35 -3.59 11.42 20.35
C ILE A 35 -2.65 12.62 20.51
N TYR A 36 -1.57 12.67 19.70
CA TYR A 36 -0.48 13.63 19.83
C TYR A 36 -0.55 14.78 18.81
N GLY A 37 -1.50 14.73 17.88
CA GLY A 37 -1.59 15.67 16.76
C GLY A 37 -0.68 15.29 15.58
N PRO A 38 -1.03 15.77 14.36
CA PRO A 38 -0.29 15.44 13.14
C PRO A 38 1.14 15.98 13.14
N SER A 39 1.35 17.20 13.64
CA SER A 39 2.68 17.84 13.63
C SER A 39 3.69 17.10 14.52
N GLU A 40 3.31 16.72 15.75
CA GLU A 40 4.20 15.99 16.65
C GLU A 40 4.49 14.58 16.11
N THR A 41 3.46 13.90 15.61
CA THR A 41 3.57 12.54 15.06
C THR A 41 4.51 12.51 13.85
N ALA A 42 4.33 13.43 12.90
CA ALA A 42 5.21 13.55 11.72
C ALA A 42 6.65 13.88 12.13
N ASN A 43 6.85 14.88 12.99
CA ASN A 43 8.18 15.26 13.45
C ASN A 43 8.89 14.10 14.17
N ARG A 44 8.16 13.32 14.98
CA ARG A 44 8.69 12.13 15.66
C ARG A 44 9.13 11.06 14.66
N ALA A 45 8.33 10.82 13.63
CA ALA A 45 8.66 9.87 12.56
C ALA A 45 9.95 10.28 11.83
N TYR A 46 10.04 11.53 11.36
CA TYR A 46 11.23 12.04 10.68
C TYR A 46 12.47 12.02 11.59
N TYR A 47 12.32 12.40 12.85
CA TYR A 47 13.41 12.34 13.82
C TYR A 47 13.91 10.91 14.03
N ARG A 48 13.01 9.92 14.13
CA ARG A 48 13.42 8.53 14.29
C ARG A 48 14.10 7.96 13.03
N VAL A 49 13.59 8.27 11.84
CA VAL A 49 14.22 7.88 10.57
C VAL A 49 15.64 8.46 10.47
N THR A 50 15.81 9.75 10.75
CA THR A 50 17.14 10.40 10.70
C THR A 50 18.12 9.83 11.73
N GLN A 51 17.66 9.44 12.93
CA GLN A 51 18.48 8.71 13.90
C GLN A 51 18.97 7.36 13.35
N ILE A 52 18.10 6.60 12.69
CA ILE A 52 18.45 5.30 12.10
C ILE A 52 19.42 5.47 10.93
N LEU A 53 19.20 6.46 10.06
CA LEU A 53 20.14 6.79 8.99
C LEU A 53 21.53 7.11 9.56
N ASN A 54 21.62 8.05 10.50
CA ASN A 54 22.88 8.46 11.11
C ASN A 54 23.59 7.30 11.85
N LYS A 55 22.84 6.44 12.56
CA LYS A 55 23.39 5.24 13.20
C LYS A 55 23.92 4.25 12.17
N THR A 56 23.15 3.99 11.11
CA THR A 56 23.53 3.05 10.04
C THR A 56 24.78 3.56 9.33
N THR A 57 24.87 4.85 8.99
CA THR A 57 26.07 5.44 8.35
C THR A 57 27.33 5.30 9.21
N LYS A 58 27.22 5.44 10.53
CA LYS A 58 28.38 5.37 11.44
C LYS A 58 28.80 3.95 11.75
N ASP A 59 27.84 3.11 12.11
CA ASP A 59 28.11 1.79 12.69
C ASP A 59 28.09 0.68 11.61
N PHE A 60 27.39 0.91 10.48
CA PHE A 60 27.16 -0.07 9.42
C PHE A 60 27.26 0.59 8.02
N PRO A 61 28.41 1.17 7.65
CA PRO A 61 28.55 1.96 6.42
C PRO A 61 28.22 1.20 5.13
N ASN A 62 28.39 -0.13 5.10
CA ASN A 62 28.02 -0.97 3.95
C ASN A 62 26.49 -1.07 3.75
N LEU A 63 25.70 -0.92 4.81
CA LEU A 63 24.23 -0.97 4.75
C LEU A 63 23.61 0.38 4.39
N ALA A 64 24.34 1.48 4.61
CA ALA A 64 23.81 2.82 4.44
C ALA A 64 23.38 3.13 3.00
N PRO A 65 24.10 2.75 1.93
CA PRO A 65 23.65 2.96 0.54
C PRO A 65 22.31 2.26 0.25
N TRP A 66 22.16 1.01 0.67
CA TRP A 66 20.91 0.25 0.53
C TRP A 66 19.76 0.95 1.24
N LEU A 67 19.94 1.28 2.51
CA LEU A 67 18.92 1.98 3.29
C LEU A 67 18.52 3.32 2.66
N MET A 68 19.47 4.12 2.16
CA MET A 68 19.16 5.40 1.55
C MET A 68 18.40 5.25 0.23
N GLN A 69 18.84 4.35 -0.65
CA GLN A 69 18.20 4.14 -1.95
C GLN A 69 16.80 3.56 -1.79
N ASP A 70 16.63 2.50 -0.99
CA ASP A 70 15.31 1.89 -0.81
C ASP A 70 14.33 2.84 -0.10
N LEU A 71 14.79 3.62 0.88
CA LEU A 71 13.95 4.63 1.52
C LEU A 71 13.51 5.71 0.52
N GLN A 72 14.40 6.13 -0.37
CA GLN A 72 14.03 7.07 -1.45
C GLN A 72 12.96 6.47 -2.35
N ASP A 73 13.11 5.22 -2.79
CA ASP A 73 12.13 4.54 -3.64
C ASP A 73 10.78 4.39 -2.93
N ILE A 74 10.77 4.02 -1.64
CA ILE A 74 9.53 3.93 -0.85
C ILE A 74 8.81 5.28 -0.82
N LEU A 75 9.57 6.36 -0.59
CA LEU A 75 9.02 7.72 -0.56
C LEU A 75 8.57 8.20 -1.95
N GLU A 76 9.25 7.81 -3.04
CA GLU A 76 8.81 8.08 -4.41
C GLU A 76 7.47 7.39 -4.70
N GLY A 77 7.33 6.11 -4.32
CA GLY A 77 6.06 5.40 -4.46
C GLY A 77 4.93 6.05 -3.66
N GLN A 78 5.21 6.50 -2.43
CA GLN A 78 4.25 7.25 -1.62
C GLN A 78 3.87 8.58 -2.30
N ASP A 79 4.86 9.35 -2.78
CA ASP A 79 4.63 10.65 -3.43
C ASP A 79 3.74 10.50 -4.67
N ILE A 80 4.03 9.53 -5.55
CA ILE A 80 3.21 9.19 -6.71
C ILE A 80 1.76 8.94 -6.30
N SER A 81 1.53 8.12 -5.26
CA SER A 81 0.18 7.79 -4.79
C SER A 81 -0.58 9.02 -4.27
N LEU A 82 0.10 9.93 -3.58
CA LEU A 82 -0.47 11.17 -3.06
C LEU A 82 -0.76 12.19 -4.17
N VAL A 83 0.12 12.29 -5.17
CA VAL A 83 -0.11 13.13 -6.35
C VAL A 83 -1.35 12.67 -7.11
N TRP A 84 -1.52 11.37 -7.33
CA TRP A 84 -2.75 10.84 -7.93
C TRP A 84 -3.99 11.11 -7.10
N ARG A 85 -3.89 11.06 -5.77
CA ARG A 85 -4.99 11.41 -4.86
C ARG A 85 -5.39 12.88 -5.00
N ARG A 86 -4.41 13.79 -5.11
CA ARG A 86 -4.62 15.23 -5.28
C ARG A 86 -5.22 15.56 -6.65
N ASP A 87 -4.62 15.02 -7.71
CA ASP A 87 -4.94 15.37 -9.10
C ASP A 87 -6.07 14.53 -9.67
N GLY A 88 -6.48 13.47 -8.98
CA GLY A 88 -7.56 12.57 -9.37
C GLY A 88 -7.30 11.87 -10.71
N ILE A 89 -8.39 11.52 -11.40
CA ILE A 89 -8.34 10.78 -12.67
C ILE A 89 -7.59 11.57 -13.77
N SER A 90 -7.61 12.90 -13.74
CA SER A 90 -6.85 13.71 -14.70
C SER A 90 -5.34 13.57 -14.60
N GLY A 91 -4.81 13.23 -13.41
CA GLY A 91 -3.39 12.96 -13.19
C GLY A 91 -3.00 11.50 -13.39
N PHE A 92 -3.94 10.64 -13.79
CA PHE A 92 -3.76 9.20 -13.91
C PHE A 92 -3.83 8.76 -15.40
N PRO A 93 -3.14 7.69 -15.82
CA PRO A 93 -3.17 7.26 -17.22
C PRO A 93 -4.58 6.95 -17.74
N ILE A 94 -4.80 7.22 -19.03
CA ILE A 94 -6.12 7.05 -19.68
C ILE A 94 -6.31 5.62 -20.19
N ALA A 95 -5.28 5.01 -20.78
CA ALA A 95 -5.38 3.66 -21.32
C ALA A 95 -5.29 2.61 -20.20
N THR A 96 -6.12 1.56 -20.28
CA THR A 96 -6.22 0.48 -19.28
C THR A 96 -4.87 -0.17 -18.97
N ALA A 97 -4.10 -0.52 -20.01
CA ALA A 97 -2.79 -1.15 -19.85
C ALA A 97 -1.81 -0.23 -19.11
N ASP A 98 -1.81 1.07 -19.45
CA ASP A 98 -0.95 2.07 -18.83
C ASP A 98 -1.34 2.33 -17.38
N ARG A 99 -2.63 2.30 -17.04
CA ARG A 99 -3.12 2.41 -15.66
C ARG A 99 -2.58 1.30 -14.77
N VAL A 100 -2.74 0.05 -15.21
CA VAL A 100 -2.28 -1.11 -14.45
C VAL A 100 -0.75 -1.10 -14.33
N ALA A 101 -0.05 -0.76 -15.40
CA ALA A 101 1.41 -0.64 -15.39
C ALA A 101 1.89 0.47 -14.43
N ALA A 102 1.25 1.65 -14.46
CA ALA A 102 1.56 2.75 -13.55
C ALA A 102 1.30 2.36 -12.09
N TYR A 103 0.15 1.75 -11.79
CA TYR A 103 -0.15 1.25 -10.45
C TYR A 103 0.89 0.23 -9.98
N ARG A 104 1.25 -0.75 -10.83
CA ARG A 104 2.29 -1.74 -10.50
C ARG A 104 3.65 -1.09 -10.21
N ARG A 105 4.04 -0.08 -10.98
CA ARG A 105 5.27 0.70 -10.73
C ARG A 105 5.21 1.37 -9.36
N MET A 106 4.14 2.10 -9.06
CA MET A 106 3.96 2.76 -7.77
C MET A 106 3.99 1.75 -6.61
N ALA A 107 3.27 0.63 -6.71
CA ALA A 107 3.26 -0.42 -5.70
C ALA A 107 4.66 -1.06 -5.50
N SER A 108 5.41 -1.26 -6.59
CA SER A 108 6.79 -1.77 -6.53
C SER A 108 7.72 -0.79 -5.82
N LEU A 109 7.54 0.52 -5.98
CA LEU A 109 8.30 1.53 -5.25
C LEU A 109 7.87 1.59 -3.77
N LYS A 110 6.58 1.83 -3.50
CA LYS A 110 6.04 2.02 -2.15
C LYS A 110 6.22 0.80 -1.25
N THR A 111 5.75 -0.36 -1.73
CA THR A 111 5.74 -1.60 -0.93
C THR A 111 6.87 -2.52 -1.33
N GLY A 112 7.20 -2.61 -2.62
CA GLY A 112 8.30 -3.45 -3.11
C GLY A 112 9.66 -3.08 -2.52
N SER A 113 10.01 -1.79 -2.46
CA SER A 113 11.31 -1.38 -1.90
C SER A 113 11.44 -1.66 -0.41
N LEU A 114 10.35 -1.76 0.36
CA LEU A 114 10.43 -2.19 1.76
C LEU A 114 10.83 -3.67 1.88
N PHE A 115 10.32 -4.53 0.98
CA PHE A 115 10.72 -5.94 0.97
C PHE A 115 12.14 -6.10 0.41
N ARG A 116 12.52 -5.37 -0.65
CA ARG A 116 13.89 -5.36 -1.17
C ARG A 116 14.89 -4.86 -0.12
N LEU A 117 14.55 -3.82 0.63
CA LEU A 117 15.37 -3.33 1.76
C LEU A 117 15.71 -4.45 2.75
N LEU A 118 14.74 -5.31 3.11
CA LEU A 118 15.01 -6.46 3.96
C LEU A 118 16.06 -7.39 3.33
N GLY A 119 15.94 -7.69 2.03
CA GLY A 119 16.92 -8.49 1.29
C GLY A 119 18.29 -7.84 1.27
N HIS A 120 18.35 -6.57 0.87
CA HIS A 120 19.57 -5.79 0.77
C HIS A 120 20.32 -5.71 2.11
N ILE A 121 19.64 -5.48 3.24
CA ILE A 121 20.34 -5.36 4.54
C ILE A 121 20.67 -6.71 5.18
N VAL A 122 20.05 -7.81 4.76
CA VAL A 122 20.36 -9.17 5.25
C VAL A 122 21.45 -9.83 4.42
N LEU A 123 21.43 -9.62 3.10
CA LEU A 123 22.32 -10.29 2.14
C LEU A 123 23.45 -9.38 1.63
N GLU A 124 23.32 -8.07 1.83
CA GLU A 124 24.24 -7.04 1.31
C GLU A 124 24.40 -7.08 -0.22
N ASN A 125 23.34 -7.50 -0.92
CA ASN A 125 23.25 -7.57 -2.38
C ASN A 125 21.78 -7.61 -2.84
N ASP A 126 21.56 -7.54 -4.15
CA ASP A 126 20.27 -7.49 -4.86
C ASP A 126 19.79 -8.87 -5.39
N SER A 127 20.44 -9.97 -4.99
CA SER A 127 20.17 -11.31 -5.55
C SER A 127 18.75 -11.81 -5.33
N MET A 128 18.02 -11.20 -4.39
CA MET A 128 16.66 -11.56 -4.02
C MET A 128 15.60 -10.56 -4.48
N ASP A 129 15.97 -9.53 -5.25
CA ASP A 129 15.07 -8.43 -5.62
C ASP A 129 13.84 -8.90 -6.38
N GLU A 130 14.00 -9.80 -7.33
CA GLU A 130 12.88 -10.33 -8.10
C GLU A 130 11.90 -11.07 -7.19
N THR A 131 12.40 -11.94 -6.31
CA THR A 131 11.58 -12.71 -5.38
C THR A 131 10.87 -11.80 -4.38
N LEU A 132 11.59 -10.86 -3.76
CA LEU A 132 11.04 -9.93 -2.78
C LEU A 132 10.03 -8.96 -3.40
N THR A 133 10.24 -8.56 -4.66
CA THR A 133 9.25 -7.79 -5.43
C THR A 133 7.97 -8.58 -5.67
N ARG A 134 8.06 -9.89 -5.96
CA ARG A 134 6.88 -10.76 -6.12
C ARG A 134 6.14 -10.96 -4.79
N VAL A 135 6.85 -11.15 -3.68
CA VAL A 135 6.26 -11.21 -2.33
C VAL A 135 5.55 -9.90 -2.01
N ALA A 136 6.20 -8.77 -2.26
CA ALA A 136 5.62 -7.45 -2.04
C ALA A 136 4.39 -7.20 -2.91
N TRP A 137 4.40 -7.63 -4.18
CA TRP A 137 3.25 -7.53 -5.06
C TRP A 137 2.04 -8.29 -4.52
N HIS A 138 2.25 -9.54 -4.10
CA HIS A 138 1.20 -10.32 -3.46
C HIS A 138 0.69 -9.64 -2.18
N SER A 139 1.61 -9.08 -1.38
CA SER A 139 1.29 -8.35 -0.15
C SER A 139 0.40 -7.13 -0.40
N GLN A 140 0.75 -6.32 -1.42
CA GLN A 140 -0.01 -5.14 -1.81
C GLN A 140 -1.41 -5.53 -2.31
N LEU A 141 -1.50 -6.50 -3.21
CA LEU A 141 -2.78 -6.99 -3.72
C LEU A 141 -3.68 -7.49 -2.59
N GLN A 142 -3.11 -8.22 -1.64
CA GLN A 142 -3.85 -8.72 -0.50
C GLN A 142 -4.39 -7.58 0.35
N ASN A 143 -3.60 -6.51 0.57
CA ASN A 143 -4.02 -5.33 1.31
C ASN A 143 -5.19 -4.61 0.61
N ASP A 144 -5.06 -4.32 -0.67
CA ASP A 144 -6.07 -3.61 -1.46
C ASP A 144 -7.37 -4.43 -1.57
N CYS A 145 -7.26 -5.74 -1.78
CA CYS A 145 -8.42 -6.61 -1.82
C CYS A 145 -9.11 -6.69 -0.46
N LYS A 146 -8.37 -6.70 0.66
CA LYS A 146 -8.98 -6.68 2.01
C LYS A 146 -9.77 -5.41 2.26
N ASN A 147 -9.28 -4.26 1.81
CA ASN A 147 -9.97 -2.98 1.96
C ASN A 147 -11.40 -3.01 1.39
N VAL A 148 -11.58 -3.74 0.28
CA VAL A 148 -12.86 -3.84 -0.44
C VAL A 148 -13.67 -5.08 -0.05
N TYR A 149 -13.02 -6.23 0.16
CA TYR A 149 -13.63 -7.56 0.22
C TYR A 149 -13.50 -8.26 1.58
N SER A 150 -13.04 -7.59 2.65
CA SER A 150 -12.99 -8.18 4.00
C SER A 150 -13.82 -7.38 4.99
N SER A 151 -14.86 -8.01 5.53
CA SER A 151 -15.69 -7.44 6.60
C SER A 151 -14.94 -7.35 7.94
N GLU A 152 -13.95 -8.22 8.17
CA GLU A 152 -13.06 -8.17 9.33
C GLU A 152 -12.13 -6.95 9.28
N TYR A 153 -11.56 -6.66 8.10
CA TYR A 153 -10.71 -5.49 7.89
C TYR A 153 -11.49 -4.19 8.11
N ALA A 154 -12.74 -4.13 7.62
CA ALA A 154 -13.62 -2.98 7.85
C ALA A 154 -13.89 -2.71 9.34
N LYS A 155 -13.96 -3.75 10.19
CA LYS A 155 -14.12 -3.59 11.65
C LYS A 155 -12.87 -3.02 12.33
N LEU A 156 -11.68 -3.38 11.86
CA LEU A 156 -10.41 -2.95 12.45
C LEU A 156 -10.02 -1.51 12.10
N LYS A 157 -10.44 -1.04 10.91
CA LYS A 157 -10.23 0.33 10.43
C LYS A 157 -11.41 1.26 10.71
N GLY A 158 -12.60 0.73 10.96
CA GLY A 158 -13.81 1.49 11.29
C GLY A 158 -14.66 1.92 10.08
N SER A 159 -14.21 1.64 8.86
CA SER A 159 -14.94 1.93 7.62
C SER A 159 -14.74 0.82 6.57
N VAL A 160 -15.72 0.65 5.69
CA VAL A 160 -15.62 -0.20 4.50
C VAL A 160 -15.12 0.66 3.35
N ALA A 161 -14.15 0.18 2.57
CA ALA A 161 -13.63 0.88 1.40
C ALA A 161 -13.06 2.27 1.71
N GLU A 162 -12.24 2.35 2.76
CA GLU A 162 -11.50 3.56 3.15
C GLU A 162 -10.75 4.15 1.95
N ASP A 163 -10.16 3.30 1.11
CA ASP A 163 -9.37 3.71 -0.06
C ASP A 163 -10.21 4.51 -1.06
N LEU A 164 -11.47 4.10 -1.30
CA LEU A 164 -12.36 4.84 -2.20
C LEU A 164 -12.74 6.19 -1.61
N HIS A 165 -12.98 6.26 -0.31
CA HIS A 165 -13.27 7.51 0.39
C HIS A 165 -12.07 8.47 0.36
N ASN A 166 -10.87 7.93 0.48
CA ASN A 166 -9.61 8.66 0.37
C ASN A 166 -9.21 8.95 -1.09
N ARG A 167 -9.98 8.47 -2.07
CA ARG A 167 -9.72 8.62 -3.52
C ARG A 167 -8.40 8.00 -3.96
N GLU A 168 -8.03 6.89 -3.35
CA GLU A 168 -6.83 6.15 -3.70
C GLU A 168 -7.04 5.31 -4.96
N MET A 169 -5.99 5.22 -5.76
CA MET A 169 -5.97 4.41 -6.98
C MET A 169 -5.51 2.99 -6.65
N THR A 170 -6.19 2.29 -5.73
CA THR A 170 -5.86 0.90 -5.36
C THR A 170 -6.26 -0.09 -6.44
N TYR A 171 -5.70 -1.30 -6.40
CA TYR A 171 -5.81 -2.26 -7.52
C TYR A 171 -7.25 -2.54 -7.96
N PRO A 172 -8.22 -2.83 -7.04
CA PRO A 172 -9.61 -3.02 -7.44
C PRO A 172 -10.25 -1.75 -8.03
N ILE A 173 -9.88 -0.56 -7.55
CA ILE A 173 -10.40 0.73 -8.04
C ILE A 173 -9.89 0.98 -9.46
N VAL A 174 -8.59 0.77 -9.69
CA VAL A 174 -7.96 0.92 -11.01
C VAL A 174 -8.63 0.02 -12.05
N LEU A 175 -8.88 -1.25 -11.72
CA LEU A 175 -9.58 -2.19 -12.59
C LEU A 175 -11.05 -1.77 -12.83
N ALA A 176 -11.71 -1.24 -11.80
CA ALA A 176 -13.12 -0.86 -11.86
C ALA A 176 -13.38 0.37 -12.74
N LEU A 177 -12.37 1.20 -13.02
CA LEU A 177 -12.46 2.29 -14.00
C LEU A 177 -12.81 1.79 -15.41
N ASP A 178 -12.32 0.60 -15.75
CA ASP A 178 -12.50 -0.06 -17.05
C ASP A 178 -13.65 -1.08 -17.06
N ALA A 179 -14.27 -1.34 -15.90
CA ALA A 179 -15.38 -2.27 -15.78
C ALA A 179 -16.68 -1.69 -16.36
N PRO A 180 -17.68 -2.53 -16.68
CA PRO A 180 -19.03 -2.06 -16.98
C PRO A 180 -19.53 -1.12 -15.86
N ASP A 181 -20.09 0.02 -16.26
CA ASP A 181 -20.50 1.11 -15.36
C ASP A 181 -19.35 1.83 -14.59
N GLY A 182 -18.09 1.72 -15.03
CA GLY A 182 -16.91 2.40 -14.48
C GLY A 182 -17.04 3.93 -14.31
N ARG A 183 -17.95 4.58 -15.05
CA ARG A 183 -18.33 5.99 -14.85
C ARG A 183 -18.73 6.33 -13.40
N TRP A 184 -19.28 5.36 -12.64
CA TRP A 184 -19.58 5.58 -11.23
C TRP A 184 -18.31 5.65 -10.38
N VAL A 185 -17.27 4.89 -10.72
CA VAL A 185 -15.95 4.94 -10.08
C VAL A 185 -15.29 6.28 -10.39
N THR A 186 -15.28 6.70 -11.66
CA THR A 186 -14.84 8.05 -12.05
C THR A 186 -15.58 9.14 -11.26
N GLY A 187 -16.92 9.07 -11.24
CA GLY A 187 -17.74 10.04 -10.50
C GLY A 187 -17.51 10.02 -9.00
N ALA A 188 -17.16 8.88 -8.41
CA ALA A 188 -16.82 8.76 -7.00
C ALA A 188 -15.46 9.41 -6.68
N LEU A 189 -14.49 9.34 -7.59
CA LEU A 189 -13.15 9.92 -7.42
C LEU A 189 -13.15 11.44 -7.70
N GLU A 190 -13.89 11.90 -8.70
CA GLU A 190 -13.93 13.32 -9.08
C GLU A 190 -14.91 14.14 -8.22
N SER A 191 -16.10 13.59 -7.97
CA SER A 191 -17.20 14.30 -7.28
C SER A 191 -17.88 13.36 -6.27
N PRO A 192 -17.23 13.09 -5.12
CA PRO A 192 -17.75 12.15 -4.14
C PRO A 192 -19.13 12.57 -3.63
N SER A 193 -20.09 11.66 -3.76
CA SER A 193 -21.43 11.80 -3.18
C SER A 193 -21.89 10.44 -2.66
N PRO A 194 -22.83 10.38 -1.71
CA PRO A 194 -23.35 9.10 -1.22
C PRO A 194 -23.89 8.19 -2.34
N ARG A 195 -24.42 8.79 -3.43
CA ARG A 195 -24.86 8.08 -4.62
C ARG A 195 -23.69 7.52 -5.42
N ASN A 196 -22.70 8.34 -5.73
CA ASN A 196 -21.54 7.92 -6.54
C ASN A 196 -20.75 6.84 -5.82
N ILE A 197 -20.45 7.03 -4.52
CA ILE A 197 -19.74 6.05 -3.71
C ILE A 197 -20.50 4.72 -3.67
N ARG A 198 -21.81 4.74 -3.41
CA ARG A 198 -22.62 3.51 -3.35
C ARG A 198 -22.61 2.75 -4.68
N ASN A 199 -22.69 3.45 -5.81
CA ASN A 199 -22.69 2.80 -7.11
C ASN A 199 -21.28 2.35 -7.51
N ALA A 200 -20.24 3.14 -7.24
CA ALA A 200 -18.84 2.76 -7.44
C ALA A 200 -18.52 1.48 -6.66
N MET A 201 -18.98 1.36 -5.41
CA MET A 201 -18.80 0.15 -4.61
C MET A 201 -19.44 -1.09 -5.24
N LYS A 202 -20.56 -0.96 -5.96
CA LYS A 202 -21.14 -2.09 -6.71
C LYS A 202 -20.27 -2.48 -7.91
N VAL A 203 -19.72 -1.49 -8.61
CA VAL A 203 -18.82 -1.71 -9.76
C VAL A 203 -17.51 -2.35 -9.29
N ILE A 204 -16.87 -1.81 -8.25
CA ILE A 204 -15.63 -2.34 -7.68
C ILE A 204 -15.83 -3.79 -7.20
N ARG A 205 -17.01 -4.12 -6.66
CA ARG A 205 -17.31 -5.48 -6.15
C ARG A 205 -17.96 -6.41 -7.18
N CYS A 206 -18.09 -6.01 -8.45
CA CYS A 206 -18.71 -6.86 -9.45
C CYS A 206 -17.82 -8.07 -9.77
N ASP A 207 -18.43 -9.13 -10.31
CA ASP A 207 -17.73 -10.39 -10.61
C ASP A 207 -16.54 -10.18 -11.56
N TYR A 208 -16.63 -9.24 -12.49
CA TYR A 208 -15.55 -8.91 -13.42
C TYR A 208 -14.27 -8.46 -12.67
N VAL A 209 -14.38 -7.44 -11.81
CA VAL A 209 -13.24 -6.93 -11.03
C VAL A 209 -12.77 -7.97 -10.02
N ARG A 210 -13.71 -8.61 -9.30
CA ARG A 210 -13.40 -9.63 -8.30
C ARG A 210 -12.59 -10.78 -8.90
N ASN A 211 -13.01 -11.32 -10.04
CA ASN A 211 -12.34 -12.44 -10.68
C ASN A 211 -10.91 -12.09 -11.11
N ILE A 212 -10.68 -10.88 -11.64
CA ILE A 212 -9.33 -10.42 -11.99
C ILE A 212 -8.45 -10.33 -10.73
N CYS A 213 -8.95 -9.70 -9.65
CA CYS A 213 -8.22 -9.60 -8.39
C CYS A 213 -7.86 -10.99 -7.81
N MET A 214 -8.82 -11.91 -7.78
CA MET A 214 -8.59 -13.25 -7.23
C MET A 214 -7.65 -14.10 -8.08
N ASN A 215 -7.73 -13.98 -9.41
CA ASN A 215 -6.80 -14.65 -10.32
C ASN A 215 -5.38 -14.12 -10.15
N GLU A 216 -5.21 -12.79 -10.07
CA GLU A 216 -3.89 -12.18 -9.86
C GLU A 216 -3.32 -12.54 -8.47
N LEU A 217 -4.16 -12.58 -7.42
CA LEU A 217 -3.74 -13.05 -6.08
C LEU A 217 -3.27 -14.51 -6.11
N ALA A 218 -4.00 -15.39 -6.80
CA ALA A 218 -3.62 -16.79 -6.93
C ALA A 218 -2.32 -16.96 -7.72
N GLN A 219 -2.17 -16.25 -8.84
CA GLN A 219 -0.97 -16.30 -9.68
C GLN A 219 0.27 -15.75 -8.96
N SER A 220 0.15 -14.56 -8.36
CA SER A 220 1.25 -13.95 -7.59
C SER A 220 1.67 -14.83 -6.43
N GLY A 221 0.71 -15.39 -5.69
CA GLY A 221 0.99 -16.25 -4.53
C GLY A 221 1.62 -17.60 -4.87
N ALA A 222 1.28 -18.19 -6.02
CA ALA A 222 1.84 -19.47 -6.46
C ALA A 222 3.36 -19.40 -6.63
N SER A 223 3.89 -18.26 -7.10
CA SER A 223 5.32 -18.08 -7.36
C SER A 223 6.19 -17.90 -6.11
N VAL A 224 5.57 -17.60 -4.96
CA VAL A 224 6.26 -17.27 -3.70
C VAL A 224 5.64 -17.98 -2.49
N LYS A 225 5.02 -19.14 -2.72
CA LYS A 225 4.23 -19.86 -1.71
C LYS A 225 5.00 -20.10 -0.41
N GLU A 226 6.26 -20.56 -0.51
CA GLU A 226 7.12 -20.82 0.64
C GLU A 226 7.37 -19.55 1.47
N TRP A 227 7.56 -18.40 0.81
CA TRP A 227 7.73 -17.10 1.48
C TRP A 227 6.45 -16.66 2.20
N LEU A 228 5.28 -16.90 1.61
CA LEU A 228 4.01 -16.58 2.23
C LEU A 228 3.73 -17.47 3.45
N GLU A 229 4.12 -18.74 3.40
CA GLU A 229 4.04 -19.66 4.53
C GLU A 229 4.96 -19.23 5.69
N LEU A 230 6.20 -18.83 5.38
CA LEU A 230 7.14 -18.28 6.37
C LEU A 230 6.63 -16.97 6.99
N TRP A 231 6.01 -16.11 6.19
CA TRP A 231 5.46 -14.84 6.69
C TRP A 231 4.26 -15.06 7.64
N GLY A 232 3.53 -16.17 7.51
CA GLY A 232 2.57 -16.62 8.51
C GLY A 232 1.31 -15.77 8.66
N ARG A 233 1.02 -14.84 7.73
CA ARG A 233 -0.24 -14.07 7.73
C ARG A 233 -1.42 -14.99 7.35
N LYS A 234 -2.29 -15.29 8.33
CA LYS A 234 -3.51 -16.13 8.18
C LYS A 234 -4.81 -15.33 8.19
N GLU A 235 -4.83 -14.13 7.63
CA GLU A 235 -6.01 -13.27 7.60
C GLU A 235 -6.92 -13.64 6.41
N LYS A 236 -8.22 -13.81 6.65
CA LYS A 236 -9.18 -14.32 5.65
C LYS A 236 -9.76 -13.18 4.79
N LEU A 237 -9.83 -13.40 3.48
CA LEU A 237 -10.70 -12.63 2.58
C LEU A 237 -12.11 -13.23 2.66
N ASP A 238 -13.16 -12.40 2.67
CA ASP A 238 -14.53 -12.90 2.58
C ASP A 238 -14.83 -13.26 1.13
N LEU A 239 -14.38 -14.45 0.72
CA LEU A 239 -14.54 -14.98 -0.63
C LEU A 239 -15.99 -15.40 -0.96
N LYS A 240 -16.93 -15.20 -0.01
CA LYS A 240 -18.35 -15.50 -0.14
C LYS A 240 -19.17 -14.24 0.14
N ALA A 241 -19.28 -13.36 -0.85
CA ALA A 241 -20.23 -12.25 -0.86
C ALA A 241 -20.81 -12.09 -2.26
#